data_AF-J0R748-F1
#
_entry.id   AF-J0R748-F1
#
_cell.length_a   1.000
_cell.length_b   1.000
_cell.length_c   1.000
_cell.angle_alpha   90.00
_cell.angle_beta   90.00
_cell.angle_gamma   90.00
#
_symmetry.space_group_name_H-M   'P 1'
#
loop_
_entity.id
_entity.type
_entity.pdbx_description
1 polymer ?
#
loop_
_entity_poly.entity_id
_entity_poly.type
_entity_poly.pdbx_seq_one_letter_code
_entity_poly.pdbx_strand_id
1 'polypeptide(L)'
;MLKYLFLPPIVVVAGCASVGSYSSNYVDQNLTKQEAKLVANNFMSDIKRSFPPATTTLLIKKNDTADNFTPLFIDLLQRNGYRVIYTDQPQKQQNMGVNLIYRIKLNSTTIVSVFQYSVAGEPRTHISTRPRLTRH
;
A
#
# COMPACT_ATOMS: atom_id res chain seq x y z
N MET A 1 1.82 0.43 -64.85
CA MET A 1 2.47 0.07 -63.58
C MET A 1 1.87 0.93 -62.47
N LEU A 2 0.89 0.40 -61.74
CA LEU A 2 0.22 1.09 -60.64
C LEU A 2 0.89 0.65 -59.32
N LYS A 3 1.63 1.56 -58.67
CA LYS A 3 2.32 1.29 -57.40
C LYS A 3 1.31 1.44 -56.26
N TYR A 4 0.89 0.33 -55.67
CA TYR A 4 0.12 0.31 -54.44
C TYR A 4 1.01 0.72 -53.27
N LEU A 5 0.79 1.91 -52.73
CA LEU A 5 1.33 2.37 -51.44
C LEU A 5 0.58 1.62 -50.33
N PHE A 6 1.16 0.52 -49.85
CA PHE A 6 0.75 -0.13 -48.61
C PHE A 6 1.18 0.78 -47.44
N LEU A 7 0.25 1.59 -46.93
CA LEU A 7 0.38 2.24 -45.63
C LEU A 7 0.16 1.19 -44.53
N PRO A 8 1.12 0.95 -43.62
CA PRO A 8 0.89 0.05 -42.51
C PRO A 8 -0.11 0.70 -41.54
N PRO A 9 -1.13 -0.04 -41.04
CA PRO A 9 -2.02 0.50 -40.04
C PRO A 9 -1.23 0.70 -38.75
N ILE A 10 -1.03 1.97 -38.36
CA ILE A 10 -0.48 2.34 -37.06
C ILE A 10 -1.56 2.02 -36.03
N VAL A 11 -1.54 0.78 -35.52
CA VAL A 11 -2.38 0.39 -34.38
C VAL A 11 -1.75 1.01 -33.14
N VAL A 12 -2.24 2.18 -32.74
CA VAL A 12 -1.91 2.78 -31.44
C VAL A 12 -2.64 1.98 -30.38
N VAL A 13 -1.97 0.96 -29.84
CA VAL A 13 -2.46 0.25 -28.65
C VAL A 13 -2.29 1.23 -27.49
N ALA A 14 -3.38 1.94 -27.15
CA ALA A 14 -3.49 2.64 -25.88
C ALA A 14 -3.53 1.60 -24.76
N GLY A 15 -2.36 1.13 -24.34
CA GLY A 15 -2.22 0.35 -23.14
C GLY A 15 -2.56 1.23 -21.96
N CYS A 16 -3.77 1.09 -21.41
CA CYS A 16 -4.04 1.53 -20.04
C CYS A 16 -3.01 0.84 -19.15
N ALA A 17 -1.96 1.54 -18.75
CA ALA A 17 -1.04 1.06 -17.74
C ALA A 17 -1.86 0.90 -16.47
N SER A 18 -2.29 -0.34 -16.20
CA SER A 18 -2.79 -0.74 -14.90
C SER A 18 -1.72 -0.31 -13.90
N VAL A 19 -2.04 0.66 -13.05
CA VAL A 19 -1.19 1.04 -11.92
C VAL A 19 -1.06 -0.24 -11.12
N GLY A 20 0.09 -0.91 -11.28
CA GLY A 20 0.28 -2.29 -10.81
C GLY A 20 -0.11 -2.38 -9.35
N SER A 21 -1.25 -3.00 -9.08
CA SER A 21 -1.72 -3.20 -7.72
C SER A 21 -0.69 -4.10 -7.03
N TYR A 22 -0.05 -3.60 -5.99
CA TYR A 22 0.99 -4.37 -5.33
C TYR A 22 0.36 -5.61 -4.72
N SER A 23 0.98 -6.78 -4.87
CA SER A 23 0.45 -8.04 -4.34
C SER A 23 0.99 -8.39 -2.94
N SER A 24 1.98 -7.64 -2.47
CA SER A 24 2.64 -7.83 -1.19
C SER A 24 3.08 -6.52 -0.56
N ASN A 25 3.13 -6.58 0.77
CA ASN A 25 3.71 -5.55 1.60
C ASN A 25 5.24 -5.56 1.48
N TYR A 26 5.86 -4.39 1.63
CA TYR A 26 7.32 -4.26 1.64
C TYR A 26 7.75 -3.17 2.61
N VAL A 27 8.78 -3.43 3.40
CA VAL A 27 9.38 -2.47 4.33
C VAL A 27 10.90 -2.55 4.20
N ASP A 28 11.53 -1.42 3.92
CA ASP A 28 12.99 -1.31 3.93
C ASP A 28 13.56 -1.67 5.32
N GLN A 29 14.54 -2.56 5.37
CA GLN A 29 15.13 -3.05 6.62
C GLN A 29 15.83 -1.95 7.44
N ASN A 30 16.24 -0.86 6.79
CA ASN A 30 16.91 0.26 7.45
C ASN A 30 15.94 1.27 8.06
N LEU A 31 14.62 1.01 7.99
CA LEU A 31 13.59 1.85 8.59
C LEU A 31 13.72 1.83 10.12
N THR A 32 14.01 2.99 10.68
CA THR A 32 14.11 3.15 12.14
C THR A 32 12.72 3.12 12.78
N LYS A 33 12.66 2.84 14.09
CA LYS A 33 11.40 2.83 14.84
C LYS A 33 10.67 4.18 14.79
N GLN A 34 11.39 5.30 14.79
CA GLN A 34 10.78 6.63 14.74
C GLN A 34 10.19 6.92 13.35
N GLU A 35 10.93 6.60 12.28
CA GLU A 35 10.44 6.69 10.90
C GLU A 35 9.22 5.78 10.69
N ALA A 36 9.23 4.56 11.24
CA ALA A 36 8.09 3.64 11.20
C ALA A 36 6.85 4.21 11.89
N LYS A 37 6.99 4.82 13.07
CA LYS A 37 5.88 5.52 13.76
C LYS A 37 5.30 6.65 12.93
N LEU A 38 6.17 7.45 12.30
CA LEU A 38 5.77 8.55 11.44
C LEU A 38 4.94 8.06 10.25
N VAL A 39 5.38 6.99 9.58
CA VAL A 39 4.62 6.37 8.48
C VAL A 39 3.29 5.77 8.98
N ALA A 40 3.30 5.06 10.11
CA ALA A 40 2.12 4.41 10.67
C ALA A 40 1.02 5.43 11.02
N ASN A 41 1.40 6.57 11.62
CA ASN A 41 0.47 7.65 11.93
C ASN A 41 -0.13 8.30 10.66
N ASN A 42 0.67 8.40 9.59
CA ASN A 42 0.17 8.88 8.30
C ASN A 42 -0.91 7.94 7.76
N PHE A 43 -0.61 6.64 7.65
CA PHE A 43 -1.58 5.65 7.18
C PHE A 43 -2.83 5.57 8.07
N MET A 44 -2.66 5.68 9.39
CA MET A 44 -3.78 5.71 10.34
C MET A 44 -4.74 6.86 10.06
N SER A 45 -4.22 8.02 9.68
CA SER A 45 -5.05 9.19 9.38
C SER A 45 -5.93 8.93 8.15
N ASP A 46 -5.37 8.28 7.12
CA ASP A 46 -6.13 7.86 5.94
C ASP A 46 -7.19 6.81 6.29
N ILE A 47 -6.82 5.79 7.08
CA ILE A 47 -7.73 4.72 7.49
C ILE A 47 -8.90 5.28 8.29
N LYS A 48 -8.65 6.14 9.29
CA LYS A 48 -9.69 6.74 10.12
C LYS A 48 -10.68 7.57 9.31
N ARG A 49 -10.20 8.26 8.28
CA ARG A 49 -11.05 9.06 7.39
C ARG A 49 -11.96 8.18 6.53
N SER A 50 -11.48 7.01 6.13
CA SER A 50 -12.18 6.14 5.18
C SER A 50 -12.99 5.02 5.83
N PHE A 51 -12.62 4.58 7.03
CA PHE A 51 -13.12 3.37 7.65
C PHE A 51 -13.46 3.56 9.13
N PRO A 52 -14.73 3.46 9.53
CA PRO A 52 -15.12 3.52 10.94
C PRO A 52 -14.56 2.30 11.71
N PRO A 53 -13.84 2.49 12.83
CA PRO A 53 -13.16 1.39 13.52
C PRO A 53 -14.06 0.24 13.96
N ALA A 54 -15.24 0.55 14.52
CA ALA A 54 -16.12 -0.43 15.15
C ALA A 54 -16.68 -1.49 14.19
N THR A 55 -16.75 -1.19 12.89
CA THR A 55 -17.38 -2.06 11.88
C THR A 55 -16.41 -2.54 10.82
N THR A 56 -15.15 -2.08 10.84
CA THR A 56 -14.17 -2.44 9.82
C THR A 56 -13.21 -3.50 10.32
N THR A 57 -13.18 -4.63 9.60
CA THR A 57 -12.09 -5.59 9.69
C THR A 57 -11.04 -5.27 8.63
N LEU A 58 -9.79 -5.15 9.05
CA LEU A 58 -8.65 -4.87 8.17
C LEU A 58 -7.85 -6.16 7.95
N LEU A 59 -7.61 -6.48 6.68
CA LEU A 59 -6.84 -7.65 6.27
C LEU A 59 -5.44 -7.18 5.88
N ILE A 60 -4.42 -7.72 6.53
CA ILE A 60 -3.02 -7.40 6.24
C ILE A 60 -2.33 -8.70 5.86
N LYS A 61 -1.70 -8.70 4.68
CA LYS A 61 -0.86 -9.83 4.25
C LYS A 61 0.36 -9.95 5.16
N LYS A 62 0.73 -11.17 5.56
CA LYS A 62 2.01 -11.40 6.22
C LYS A 62 3.18 -11.03 5.31
N ASN A 63 4.19 -10.41 5.91
CA ASN A 63 5.43 -10.09 5.20
C ASN A 63 6.33 -11.32 5.19
N ASP A 64 6.92 -11.61 4.04
CA ASP A 64 7.87 -12.72 3.88
C ASP A 64 9.17 -12.47 4.68
N THR A 65 9.43 -11.22 5.05
CA THR A 65 10.59 -10.80 5.83
C THR A 65 10.13 -10.08 7.09
N ALA A 66 10.75 -10.40 8.22
CA ALA A 66 10.50 -9.68 9.46
C ALA A 66 10.91 -8.21 9.33
N ASP A 67 10.06 -7.31 9.82
CA ASP A 67 10.28 -5.87 9.74
C ASP A 67 9.79 -5.15 11.02
N ASN A 68 10.27 -3.93 11.23
CA ASN A 68 9.99 -3.14 12.44
C ASN A 68 8.68 -2.34 12.35
N PHE A 69 8.00 -2.34 11.21
CA PHE A 69 6.82 -1.53 10.94
C PHE A 69 5.53 -2.32 11.15
N THR A 70 5.42 -3.53 10.58
CA THR A 70 4.19 -4.32 10.54
C THR A 70 3.64 -4.61 11.94
N PRO A 71 4.44 -5.10 12.91
CA PRO A 71 3.92 -5.34 14.27
C PRO A 71 3.46 -4.05 14.94
N LEU A 72 4.20 -2.96 14.75
CA LEU A 72 3.87 -1.64 15.29
C LEU A 72 2.56 -1.10 14.69
N PHE A 73 2.38 -1.27 13.38
CA PHE A 73 1.20 -0.81 12.68
C PHE A 73 -0.05 -1.60 13.08
N ILE A 74 0.06 -2.91 13.25
CA ILE A 74 -1.03 -3.77 13.75
C ILE A 74 -1.44 -3.35 15.18
N ASP A 75 -0.47 -3.18 16.09
CA ASP A 75 -0.74 -2.71 17.46
C ASP A 75 -1.46 -1.35 17.45
N LEU A 76 -1.00 -0.42 16.61
CA LEU A 76 -1.64 0.88 16.47
C LEU A 76 -3.09 0.76 15.96
N LEU A 77 -3.36 -0.10 14.98
CA LEU A 77 -4.72 -0.34 14.47
C LEU A 77 -5.65 -0.92 15.53
N GLN A 78 -5.19 -1.92 16.26
CA GLN A 78 -5.96 -2.56 17.32
C GLN A 78 -6.27 -1.59 18.47
N ARG A 79 -5.30 -0.77 18.89
CA ARG A 79 -5.52 0.29 19.89
C ARG A 79 -6.53 1.35 19.46
N ASN A 80 -6.72 1.53 18.16
CA ASN A 80 -7.71 2.44 17.59
C ASN A 80 -9.06 1.76 17.31
N GLY A 81 -9.26 0.52 17.76
CA GLY A 81 -10.54 -0.18 17.71
C GLY A 81 -10.79 -0.99 16.44
N TYR A 82 -9.81 -1.11 15.54
CA TYR A 82 -9.94 -1.94 14.35
C TYR A 82 -9.73 -3.42 14.68
N ARG A 83 -10.57 -4.29 14.11
CA ARG A 83 -10.26 -5.71 14.04
C ARG A 83 -9.22 -5.92 12.93
N VAL A 84 -8.12 -6.57 13.25
CA VAL A 84 -7.05 -6.86 12.27
C VAL A 84 -6.91 -8.36 12.10
N ILE A 85 -6.92 -8.83 10.85
CA ILE A 85 -6.61 -10.21 10.47
C ILE A 85 -5.27 -10.19 9.73
N TYR A 86 -4.26 -10.80 10.34
CA TYR A 86 -2.91 -10.92 9.79
C TYR A 86 -2.73 -12.32 9.18
N THR A 87 -2.69 -12.41 7.85
CA THR A 87 -2.88 -13.67 7.12
C THR A 87 -1.96 -13.79 5.91
N ASP A 88 -1.58 -15.01 5.54
CA ASP A 88 -0.78 -15.28 4.35
C ASP A 88 -1.62 -15.20 3.06
N GLN A 89 -2.96 -15.29 3.20
CA GLN A 89 -3.91 -15.39 2.08
C GLN A 89 -5.08 -14.40 2.22
N PRO A 90 -4.84 -13.07 2.19
CA PRO A 90 -5.90 -12.07 2.37
C PRO A 90 -6.98 -12.14 1.29
N GLN A 91 -6.65 -12.59 0.08
CA GLN A 91 -7.59 -12.76 -1.04
C GLN A 91 -8.70 -13.77 -0.73
N LYS A 92 -8.41 -14.83 0.03
CA LYS A 92 -9.43 -15.81 0.44
C LYS A 92 -10.43 -15.23 1.45
N GLN A 93 -10.08 -14.11 2.09
CA GLN A 93 -10.88 -13.42 3.09
C GLN A 93 -11.40 -12.07 2.59
N GLN A 94 -11.30 -11.78 1.30
CA GLN A 94 -11.64 -10.46 0.72
C GLN A 94 -13.08 -10.00 1.02
N ASN A 95 -14.02 -10.92 1.21
CA ASN A 95 -15.41 -10.59 1.55
C ASN A 95 -15.61 -10.30 3.06
N MET A 96 -14.58 -10.48 3.88
CA MET A 96 -14.64 -10.32 5.34
C MET A 96 -14.12 -8.97 5.82
N GLY A 97 -13.48 -8.18 4.96
CA GLY A 97 -12.84 -6.94 5.37
C GLY A 97 -12.13 -6.21 4.25
N VAL A 98 -11.45 -5.13 4.62
CA VAL A 98 -10.70 -4.28 3.70
C VAL A 98 -9.26 -4.78 3.63
N ASN A 99 -8.79 -5.12 2.43
CA ASN A 99 -7.39 -5.47 2.21
C ASN A 99 -6.52 -4.22 2.22
N LEU A 100 -5.49 -4.23 3.05
CA LEU A 100 -4.49 -3.18 3.17
C LEU A 100 -3.15 -3.66 2.62
N ILE A 101 -2.59 -2.87 1.71
CA ILE A 101 -1.28 -3.14 1.11
C ILE A 101 -0.42 -1.89 1.26
N TYR A 102 0.83 -2.05 1.70
CA TYR A 102 1.76 -0.93 1.84
C TYR A 102 3.18 -1.25 1.40
N ARG A 103 3.87 -0.23 0.93
CA ARG A 103 5.30 -0.29 0.61
C ARG A 103 6.02 0.90 1.20
N ILE A 104 7.09 0.65 1.94
CA ILE A 104 7.92 1.68 2.58
C ILE A 104 9.34 1.48 2.07
N LYS A 105 9.83 2.44 1.30
CA LYS A 105 11.20 2.47 0.76
C LYS A 105 11.96 3.65 1.34
N LEU A 106 13.26 3.47 1.55
CA LEU A 106 14.15 4.54 1.93
C LEU A 106 15.01 4.94 0.74
N ASN A 107 15.16 6.25 0.56
CA ASN A 107 16.20 6.84 -0.27
C ASN A 107 17.26 7.49 0.64
N SER A 108 18.26 8.14 0.05
CA SER A 108 19.33 8.82 0.80
C SER A 108 18.79 9.82 1.83
N THR A 109 17.77 10.60 1.48
CA THR A 109 17.24 11.68 2.32
C THR A 109 15.74 11.58 2.62
N THR A 110 15.02 10.63 1.99
CA THR A 110 13.56 10.56 2.08
C THR A 110 13.04 9.16 2.39
N ILE A 111 11.87 9.11 2.99
CA ILE A 111 11.00 7.94 3.14
C ILE A 111 9.91 8.05 2.09
N VAL A 112 9.80 7.06 1.21
CA VAL A 112 8.70 6.94 0.25
C VAL A 112 7.76 5.84 0.72
N SER A 113 6.52 6.22 1.02
CA SER A 113 5.50 5.31 1.53
C SER A 113 4.30 5.29 0.59
N VAL A 114 3.90 4.10 0.15
CA VAL A 114 2.68 3.86 -0.63
C VAL A 114 1.74 3.01 0.19
N PHE A 115 0.45 3.38 0.21
CA PHE A 115 -0.61 2.68 0.91
C PHE A 115 -1.81 2.50 0.00
N GLN A 116 -2.31 1.28 -0.12
CA GLN A 116 -3.38 0.88 -1.03
C GLN A 116 -4.47 0.12 -0.27
N TYR A 117 -5.72 0.41 -0.61
CA TYR A 117 -6.91 -0.24 -0.06
C TYR A 117 -8.11 0.00 -0.98
N SER A 118 -9.25 -0.66 -0.75
CA SER A 118 -10.47 -0.40 -1.52
C SER A 118 -11.60 0.18 -0.66
N VAL A 119 -12.37 1.12 -1.21
CA VAL A 119 -13.57 1.71 -0.60
C VAL A 119 -14.75 1.46 -1.53
N ALA A 120 -15.78 0.75 -1.06
CA ALA A 120 -16.95 0.39 -1.88
C ALA A 120 -16.57 -0.33 -3.20
N GLY A 121 -15.54 -1.16 -3.18
CA GLY A 121 -15.01 -1.86 -4.36
C GLY A 121 -13.98 -1.07 -5.16
N GLU A 122 -13.89 0.25 -4.96
CA GLU A 122 -12.98 1.12 -5.71
C GLU A 122 -11.60 1.20 -5.06
N PRO A 123 -10.51 0.91 -5.78
CA PRO A 123 -9.16 1.01 -5.24
C PRO A 123 -8.78 2.47 -4.96
N ARG A 124 -8.11 2.69 -3.83
CA ARG A 124 -7.51 3.94 -3.39
C ARG A 124 -6.03 3.71 -3.17
N THR A 125 -5.22 4.68 -3.58
CA THR A 125 -3.78 4.69 -3.35
C THR A 125 -3.39 6.04 -2.76
N HIS A 126 -2.67 6.01 -1.64
CA HIS A 126 -2.04 7.18 -1.04
C HIS A 126 -0.52 7.04 -1.13
N ILE A 127 0.14 8.06 -1.66
CA ILE A 127 1.59 8.14 -1.74
C ILE A 127 2.02 9.33 -0.89
N SER A 128 2.96 9.09 0.01
CA SER A 128 3.58 10.12 0.83
C SER A 128 5.09 10.03 0.71
N THR A 129 5.73 11.18 0.59
CA THR A 129 7.18 11.33 0.65
C THR A 129 7.53 12.28 1.78
N ARG A 130 8.40 11.83 2.68
CA ARG A 130 8.78 12.58 3.89
C ARG A 130 10.32 12.62 3.99
N PRO A 131 10.92 13.68 4.54
CA PRO A 131 12.35 13.66 4.85
C PRO A 131 12.65 12.59 5.92
N ARG A 132 13.84 12.01 5.87
CA ARG A 132 14.34 11.12 6.93
C ARG A 132 14.67 11.94 8.17
N LEU A 133 14.48 11.34 9.33
CA LEU A 133 14.88 11.93 10.61
C LEU A 133 16.41 11.90 10.67
N THR A 134 17.04 13.04 10.97
CA THR A 134 18.48 13.11 11.20
C THR A 134 18.85 12.16 12.34
N ARG A 135 19.74 11.19 12.05
CA ARG A 135 20.31 10.32 13.07
C ARG A 135 21.32 11.16 13.86
N HIS A 136 20.92 11.65 15.02
CA HIS A 136 21.81 12.27 16.01
C HIS A 136 22.39 11.20 16.92
#